data_AF-A0A225WYY3-F1
#
_entry.id   AF-A0A225WYY3-F1
#
_cell.length_a   1.000
_cell.length_b   1.000
_cell.length_c   1.000
_cell.angle_alpha   90.00
_cell.angle_beta   90.00
_cell.angle_gamma   90.00
#
_symmetry.space_group_name_H-M   'P 1'
#
loop_
_entity.id
_entity.type
_entity.pdbx_description
1 polymer ?
#
loop_
_entity_poly.entity_id
_entity_poly.type
_entity_poly.pdbx_seq_one_letter_code
_entity_poly.pdbx_strand_id
1 'polypeptide(L)'
;MEVFSMILKSDHSDKDVCFRNLEGSVDERDAILKPNSPFHWKFDTDGQSLLDVEDIILENAVTGVRVFSDDGKSEYVNVIIPGYGTCQVERKNLIFKKSSI
;
A
#
# COMPACT_ATOMS: atom_id res chain seq x y z
N MET A 1 -11.09 -17.03 20.00
CA MET A 1 -10.99 -16.21 18.77
C MET A 1 -11.35 -14.73 19.06
N GLU A 2 -11.17 -14.24 20.29
CA GLU A 2 -11.68 -12.92 20.70
C GLU A 2 -10.64 -11.80 20.63
N VAL A 3 -9.36 -12.16 20.58
CA VAL A 3 -8.24 -11.21 20.47
C VAL A 3 -8.28 -10.46 19.14
N PHE A 4 -8.60 -11.17 18.06
CA PHE A 4 -8.73 -10.60 16.71
C PHE A 4 -9.91 -9.62 16.61
N SER A 5 -10.99 -9.90 17.35
CA SER A 5 -12.18 -9.05 17.43
C SER A 5 -11.94 -7.78 18.25
N MET A 6 -11.04 -7.83 19.24
CA MET A 6 -10.61 -6.65 20.01
C MET A 6 -9.70 -5.73 19.20
N ILE A 7 -8.85 -6.27 18.33
CA ILE A 7 -8.02 -5.46 17.41
C ILE A 7 -8.94 -4.66 16.46
N LEU A 8 -9.95 -5.31 15.88
CA LEU A 8 -10.93 -4.64 14.99
C LEU A 8 -11.85 -3.63 15.71
N LYS A 9 -12.01 -3.75 17.04
CA LYS A 9 -12.86 -2.86 17.86
C LYS A 9 -12.07 -1.80 18.62
N SER A 10 -10.75 -1.87 18.58
CA SER A 10 -9.89 -0.88 19.18
C SER A 10 -10.00 0.39 18.35
N ASP A 11 -10.40 1.49 18.98
CA ASP A 11 -10.32 2.86 18.46
C ASP A 11 -8.85 3.32 18.42
N HIS A 12 -7.93 2.40 18.07
CA HIS A 12 -6.59 2.76 17.69
C HIS A 12 -6.75 3.39 16.32
N SER A 13 -6.41 4.65 16.19
CA SER A 13 -6.17 5.21 14.87
C SER A 13 -4.99 4.44 14.27
N ASP A 14 -5.26 3.30 13.63
CA ASP A 14 -4.34 2.68 12.66
C ASP A 14 -4.00 3.70 11.53
N LYS A 15 -4.81 4.78 11.46
CA LYS A 15 -4.58 6.05 10.77
C LYS A 15 -3.30 6.79 11.18
N ASP A 16 -2.76 6.58 12.38
CA ASP A 16 -1.58 7.31 12.88
C ASP A 16 -0.30 6.46 12.92
N VAL A 17 -0.42 5.13 12.98
CA VAL A 17 0.75 4.24 13.08
C VAL A 17 1.17 3.71 11.70
N CYS A 18 0.24 3.48 10.77
CA CYS A 18 0.57 3.07 9.39
C CYS A 18 0.86 4.24 8.45
N PHE A 19 0.54 5.48 8.85
CA PHE A 19 0.64 6.68 8.01
C PHE A 19 1.69 7.68 8.49
N ARG A 20 2.59 7.26 9.40
CA ARG A 20 3.35 8.17 10.26
C ARG A 20 4.21 9.21 9.54
N ASN A 21 4.39 9.15 8.22
CA ASN A 21 5.12 10.14 7.42
C ASN A 21 4.46 10.51 6.08
N LEU A 22 3.14 10.70 6.01
CA LEU A 22 2.53 11.39 4.85
C LEU A 22 1.88 12.72 5.26
N GLU A 23 2.73 13.71 5.54
CA GLU A 23 2.33 15.11 5.42
C GLU A 23 2.00 15.41 3.95
N GLY A 24 0.73 15.30 3.61
CA GLY A 24 0.24 15.51 2.25
C GLY A 24 -0.95 14.59 1.99
N SER A 25 -2.14 15.10 2.31
CA SER A 25 -3.45 14.48 2.09
C SER A 25 -3.70 14.19 0.60
N VAL A 26 -3.02 13.19 0.04
CA VAL A 26 -3.41 12.60 -1.24
C VAL A 26 -4.60 11.69 -0.97
N ASP A 27 -5.69 11.92 -1.69
CA ASP A 27 -6.88 11.07 -1.57
C ASP A 27 -6.53 9.61 -1.80
N GLU A 28 -6.94 8.76 -0.86
CA GLU A 28 -6.83 7.32 -0.98
C GLU A 28 -7.60 6.86 -2.23
N ARG A 29 -6.97 6.03 -3.06
CA ARG A 29 -7.58 5.49 -4.28
C ARG A 29 -7.43 3.99 -4.35
N ASP A 30 -8.50 3.32 -4.74
CA ASP A 30 -8.46 1.89 -5.01
C ASP A 30 -7.83 1.60 -6.37
N ALA A 31 -7.01 0.55 -6.41
CA ALA A 31 -6.34 0.08 -7.60
C ALA A 31 -6.33 -1.45 -7.68
N ILE A 32 -5.90 -1.92 -8.84
CA ILE A 32 -5.51 -3.32 -9.09
C ILE A 32 -4.02 -3.31 -9.40
N LEU A 33 -3.23 -4.13 -8.70
CA LEU A 33 -1.84 -4.38 -9.06
C LEU A 33 -1.83 -5.40 -10.20
N LYS A 34 -1.14 -5.07 -11.29
CA LYS A 34 -1.00 -5.96 -12.45
C LYS A 34 -0.30 -7.27 -12.06
N PRO A 35 -0.59 -8.38 -12.76
CA PRO A 35 0.15 -9.62 -12.58
C PRO A 35 1.63 -9.41 -12.92
N ASN A 36 2.49 -10.19 -12.30
CA ASN A 36 3.94 -10.18 -12.47
C ASN A 36 4.59 -8.81 -12.19
N SER A 37 3.93 -7.97 -11.40
CA SER A 37 4.48 -6.67 -10.99
C SER A 37 5.24 -6.82 -9.68
N PRO A 38 6.50 -6.36 -9.62
CA PRO A 38 7.26 -6.37 -8.37
C PRO A 38 6.69 -5.33 -7.40
N PHE A 39 6.82 -5.64 -6.10
CA PHE A 39 6.57 -4.67 -5.04
C PHE A 39 7.54 -4.86 -3.88
N HIS A 40 7.91 -3.73 -3.28
CA HIS A 40 8.76 -3.68 -2.10
C HIS A 40 7.89 -3.79 -0.84
N TRP A 41 8.26 -4.67 0.08
CA TRP A 41 7.48 -4.95 1.30
C TRP A 41 8.26 -4.64 2.59
N LYS A 42 9.56 -4.34 2.47
CA LYS A 42 10.44 -4.08 3.60
C LYS A 42 10.98 -2.66 3.54
N PHE A 43 10.85 -1.97 4.67
CA PHE A 43 11.27 -0.59 4.82
C PHE A 43 12.31 -0.49 5.95
N ASP A 44 13.17 0.51 5.87
CA ASP A 44 14.07 0.88 6.96
C ASP A 44 13.31 1.65 8.07
N THR A 45 14.05 2.07 9.10
CA THR A 45 13.51 2.84 10.23
C THR A 45 12.95 4.21 9.82
N ASP A 46 13.37 4.72 8.67
CA ASP A 46 12.98 6.02 8.12
C ASP A 46 11.81 5.88 7.11
N GLY A 47 11.33 4.66 6.87
CA GLY A 47 10.24 4.36 5.96
C GLY A 47 10.65 4.30 4.49
N GLN A 48 11.95 4.23 4.19
CA GLN A 48 12.46 4.05 2.83
C GLN A 48 12.52 2.56 2.48
N SER A 49 12.25 2.22 1.22
CA SER A 49 12.34 0.85 0.74
C SER A 49 13.78 0.34 0.82
N LEU A 50 13.97 -0.86 1.39
CA LEU A 50 15.27 -1.51 1.42
C LEU A 50 15.54 -2.20 0.08
N LEU A 51 16.28 -1.53 -0.81
CA LEU A 51 16.62 -2.00 -2.16
C LEU A 51 17.44 -3.30 -2.19
N ASP A 52 18.08 -3.68 -1.07
CA ASP A 52 18.85 -4.92 -0.97
C ASP A 52 17.98 -6.17 -0.68
N VAL A 53 16.66 -6.01 -0.63
CA VAL A 53 15.70 -7.10 -0.40
C VAL A 53 15.00 -7.45 -1.70
N GLU A 54 14.90 -8.76 -1.97
CA GLU A 54 14.23 -9.26 -3.16
C GLU A 54 12.75 -8.88 -3.18
N ASP A 55 12.31 -8.39 -4.34
CA ASP A 55 10.93 -8.02 -4.57
C ASP A 55 10.01 -9.23 -4.58
N ILE A 56 8.78 -9.02 -4.12
CA ILE A 56 7.74 -10.03 -4.26
C ILE A 56 7.09 -9.84 -5.62
N ILE A 57 7.01 -10.93 -6.39
CA ILE A 57 6.31 -10.98 -7.67
C ILE A 57 5.15 -11.96 -7.55
N LEU A 58 3.93 -11.48 -7.80
CA LEU A 58 2.73 -12.31 -7.80
C LEU A 58 2.28 -12.59 -9.21
N GLU A 59 2.07 -13.86 -9.55
CA GLU A 59 1.64 -14.28 -10.89
C GLU A 59 0.26 -13.73 -11.26
N ASN A 60 -0.61 -13.53 -10.27
CA ASN A 60 -1.97 -13.05 -10.45
C ASN A 60 -2.10 -11.57 -10.12
N ALA A 61 -3.07 -10.91 -10.76
CA ALA A 61 -3.45 -9.55 -10.40
C ALA A 61 -3.97 -9.50 -8.96
N VAL A 62 -3.58 -8.47 -8.21
CA VAL A 62 -4.10 -8.26 -6.85
C VAL A 62 -5.18 -7.18 -6.89
N THR A 63 -6.38 -7.56 -6.46
CA THR A 63 -7.50 -6.63 -6.33
C THR A 63 -7.59 -6.09 -4.91
N GLY A 64 -8.19 -4.91 -4.74
CA GLY A 64 -8.34 -4.29 -3.41
C GLY A 64 -7.06 -3.65 -2.89
N VAL A 65 -6.15 -3.26 -3.79
CA VAL A 65 -4.96 -2.48 -3.44
C VAL A 65 -5.38 -1.05 -3.16
N ARG A 66 -4.95 -0.49 -2.03
CA ARG A 66 -5.25 0.89 -1.65
C ARG A 66 -4.01 1.75 -1.78
N VAL A 67 -4.09 2.81 -2.59
CA VAL A 67 -2.98 3.74 -2.86
C VAL A 67 -3.18 4.99 -2.02
N PHE A 68 -2.15 5.43 -1.30
CA PHE A 68 -2.27 6.56 -0.36
C PHE A 68 -1.14 7.59 -0.46
N SER A 69 -0.26 7.48 -1.47
CA SER A 69 0.79 8.49 -1.74
C SER A 69 0.92 8.89 -3.21
N ASP A 70 -0.08 8.61 -4.06
CA ASP A 70 0.01 8.95 -5.49
C ASP A 70 -0.21 10.44 -5.77
N ASP A 71 0.88 11.19 -5.85
CA ASP A 71 0.95 12.62 -6.25
C ASP A 71 0.80 12.85 -7.78
N GLY A 72 0.64 11.77 -8.56
CA GLY A 72 0.51 11.79 -10.02
C GLY A 72 1.84 11.96 -10.78
N LYS A 73 2.97 12.07 -10.09
CA LYS A 73 4.30 12.36 -10.68
C LYS A 73 5.38 11.37 -10.25
N SER A 74 5.30 10.86 -9.02
CA SER A 74 6.25 9.93 -8.43
C SER A 74 6.19 8.59 -9.16
N GLU A 75 7.37 8.02 -9.42
CA GLU A 75 7.50 6.71 -10.06
C GLU A 75 6.98 5.60 -9.15
N TYR A 76 7.29 5.70 -7.86
CA TYR A 76 6.85 4.76 -6.83
C TYR A 76 5.80 5.39 -5.93
N VAL A 77 4.83 4.58 -5.53
CA VAL A 77 3.75 4.98 -4.62
C VAL A 77 3.57 3.96 -3.52
N ASN A 78 3.22 4.44 -2.33
CA ASN A 78 2.89 3.64 -1.18
C ASN A 78 1.46 3.12 -1.30
N VAL A 79 1.33 1.83 -1.05
CA VAL A 79 0.09 1.08 -1.18
C VAL A 79 -0.11 0.14 0.00
N ILE A 80 -1.35 -0.24 0.26
CA ILE A 80 -1.70 -1.38 1.11
C ILE A 80 -2.11 -2.52 0.18
N ILE A 81 -1.37 -3.63 0.23
CA ILE A 81 -1.66 -4.86 -0.52
C ILE A 81 -2.30 -5.87 0.44
N PRO A 82 -3.49 -6.42 0.11
CA PRO A 82 -4.13 -7.45 0.93
C PRO A 82 -3.21 -8.64 1.18
N GLY A 83 -3.02 -9.01 2.45
CA GLY A 83 -2.13 -10.10 2.87
C GLY A 83 -0.66 -9.70 3.06
N TYR A 84 -0.24 -8.52 2.63
CA TYR A 84 1.15 -8.04 2.73
C TYR A 84 1.30 -6.74 3.52
N GLY A 85 0.24 -5.95 3.68
CA GLY A 85 0.27 -4.69 4.42
C GLY A 85 0.83 -3.55 3.57
N THR A 86 1.57 -2.63 4.19
CA THR A 86 2.17 -1.48 3.51
C THR A 86 3.31 -1.95 2.59
N CYS A 87 3.26 -1.51 1.34
CA CYS A 87 4.22 -1.83 0.30
C CYS A 87 4.47 -0.61 -0.58
N GLN A 88 5.51 -0.66 -1.40
CA GLN A 88 5.79 0.34 -2.43
C GLN A 88 5.79 -0.33 -3.80
N VAL A 89 5.10 0.30 -4.76
CA VAL A 89 4.95 -0.22 -6.12
C VAL A 89 5.24 0.86 -7.12
N GLU A 90 5.74 0.49 -8.28
CA GLU A 90 5.74 1.39 -9.42
C GLU A 90 4.31 1.77 -9.80
N ARG A 91 4.05 3.06 -9.93
CA ARG A 91 2.75 3.63 -10.30
C ARG A 91 2.23 3.05 -11.62
N LYS A 92 3.13 2.79 -12.59
CA LYS A 92 2.77 2.22 -13.90
C LYS A 92 2.18 0.81 -13.80
N ASN A 93 2.42 0.11 -12.69
CA ASN A 93 1.93 -1.25 -12.44
C ASN A 93 0.53 -1.27 -11.81
N LEU A 94 -0.03 -0.11 -11.48
CA LEU A 94 -1.36 0.04 -10.92
C LEU A 94 -2.40 0.38 -12.01
N ILE A 95 -3.57 -0.22 -11.89
CA ILE A 95 -4.77 0.15 -12.64
C ILE A 95 -5.74 0.79 -11.64
N PHE A 96 -5.81 2.12 -11.66
CA PHE A 96 -6.70 2.87 -10.78
C PHE A 96 -8.16 2.63 -11.15
N LYS A 97 -8.98 2.30 -10.15
CA LYS A 97 -10.44 2.24 -10.35
C LYS A 97 -10.97 3.66 -10.53
N LYS A 98 -11.93 3.84 -11.43
CA LYS A 98 -12.65 5.10 -11.53
C LYS A 98 -13.46 5.28 -10.25
N SER A 99 -13.35 6.44 -9.62
CA SER A 99 -14.34 6.82 -8.62
C SER A 99 -15.67 6.99 -9.35
N SER A 100 -16.69 6.20 -8.97
CA SER A 100 -18.06 6.45 -9.41
C SER A 100 -18.51 7.76 -8.76
N ILE A 101 -18.78 8.77 -9.60
CA ILE A 101 -19.34 10.06 -9.21
C ILE A 101 -20.80 9.85 -8.78
#